data_AF-A0A914FRR1-F1
#
_entry.id   AF-A0A914FRR1-F1
#
_cell.length_a   1.000
_cell.length_b   1.000
_cell.length_c   1.000
_cell.angle_alpha   90.00
_cell.angle_beta   90.00
_cell.angle_gamma   90.00
#
_symmetry.space_group_name_H-M   'P 1'
#
loop_
_entity.id
_entity.type
_entity.pdbx_description
1 polymer ?
#
loop_
_entity_poly.entity_id
_entity_poly.type
_entity_poly.pdbx_seq_one_letter_code
_entity_poly.pdbx_strand_id
1 'polypeptide(L)'
;MEIQELSAENYIPKKATQQEEFVKKYPEYDGRGILIAIIDSTIDVSLPGLQKTTECLPKIIDCFDFSEDGKVDTSVIKEVDADNSLIGLSGRKLKVCIP
;
A
#
# COMPACT_ATOMS: atom_id res chain seq x y z
N MET A 1 15.98 -16.98 0.05
CA MET A 1 16.19 -15.74 -0.72
C MET A 1 16.28 -14.65 0.32
N GLU A 2 17.49 -14.27 0.72
CA GLU A 2 17.66 -13.10 1.59
C GLU A 2 17.19 -11.89 0.78
N ILE A 3 16.22 -11.15 1.32
CA ILE A 3 15.90 -9.83 0.79
C ILE A 3 17.14 -9.00 1.10
N GLN A 4 18.02 -8.81 0.11
CA GLN A 4 19.03 -7.76 0.20
C GLN A 4 18.28 -6.48 0.53
N GLU A 5 18.61 -5.85 1.66
CA GLU A 5 18.11 -4.52 1.99
C GLU A 5 18.42 -3.61 0.81
N LEU A 6 17.39 -3.30 0.03
CA LEU A 6 17.45 -2.29 -1.02
C LEU A 6 17.68 -0.96 -0.32
N SER A 7 18.95 -0.54 -0.18
CA SER A 7 19.24 0.79 0.33
C SER A 7 18.77 1.80 -0.72
N ALA A 8 17.80 2.65 -0.34
CA ALA A 8 17.31 3.73 -1.19
C ALA A 8 18.43 4.66 -1.69
N GLU A 9 19.58 4.63 -1.01
CA GLU A 9 20.83 5.33 -1.34
C GLU A 9 21.37 4.99 -2.73
N ASN A 10 21.15 3.76 -3.23
CA ASN A 10 21.65 3.33 -4.53
C ASN A 10 20.76 3.77 -5.70
N TYR A 11 19.50 4.13 -5.44
CA TYR A 11 18.52 4.45 -6.49
C TYR A 11 18.07 5.92 -6.47
N ILE A 12 18.24 6.63 -5.35
CA ILE A 12 17.86 8.03 -5.19
C ILE A 12 19.13 8.87 -4.99
N PRO A 13 19.52 9.72 -5.97
CA PRO A 13 20.78 10.47 -5.91
C PRO A 13 20.72 11.67 -4.95
N LYS A 14 20.66 11.41 -3.64
CA LYS A 14 20.53 12.43 -2.58
C LYS A 14 21.76 13.34 -2.48
N LYS A 15 22.96 12.78 -2.60
CA LYS A 15 24.23 13.54 -2.55
C LYS A 15 24.40 14.48 -3.74
N ALA A 16 24.15 13.97 -4.96
CA ALA A 16 24.28 14.78 -6.17
C ALA A 16 23.26 15.93 -6.20
N THR A 17 22.09 15.74 -5.59
CA THR A 17 21.05 16.78 -5.43
C THR A 17 21.25 17.66 -4.20
N GLN A 18 22.29 17.43 -3.39
CA GLN A 18 22.58 18.14 -2.12
C GLN A 18 21.41 18.11 -1.12
N GLN A 19 20.56 17.08 -1.22
CA GLN A 19 19.37 16.94 -0.39
C GLN A 19 19.74 16.75 1.09
N GLU A 20 20.83 16.02 1.36
CA GLU A 20 21.32 15.78 2.72
C GLU A 20 21.79 17.09 3.38
N GLU A 21 22.56 17.90 2.67
CA GLU A 21 23.05 19.20 3.13
C GLU A 21 21.90 20.19 3.34
N PHE A 22 20.90 20.17 2.46
CA PHE A 22 19.72 21.01 2.58
C PHE A 22 18.93 20.72 3.86
N VAL A 23 18.63 19.44 4.13
CA VAL A 23 17.89 19.04 5.34
C VAL A 23 18.73 19.27 6.60
N LYS A 24 20.06 19.06 6.56
CA LYS A 24 20.94 19.42 7.69
C LYS A 24 20.86 20.91 8.03
N LYS A 25 20.78 21.77 7.01
CA LYS A 25 20.67 23.23 7.19
C LYS A 25 19.27 23.68 7.65
N TYR A 26 18.22 22.99 7.18
CA TYR A 26 16.83 23.27 7.51
C TYR A 26 16.13 21.98 8.00
N PRO A 27 16.32 21.59 9.27
CA PRO A 27 15.87 20.27 9.79
C PRO A 27 14.37 20.01 9.68
N GLU A 28 13.57 21.08 9.69
CA GLU A 28 12.11 21.02 9.61
C GLU A 28 11.59 20.94 8.16
N TYR A 29 12.47 21.02 7.16
CA TYR A 29 12.11 21.05 5.74
C TYR A 29 12.25 19.63 5.15
N ASP A 30 11.74 18.65 5.88
CA ASP A 30 11.80 17.22 5.57
C ASP A 30 10.53 16.69 4.88
N GLY A 31 9.59 17.58 4.57
CA GLY A 31 8.31 17.27 3.94
C GLY A 31 7.15 17.01 4.91
N ARG A 32 7.35 17.14 6.23
CA ARG A 32 6.25 17.06 7.20
C ARG A 32 5.13 18.06 6.88
N GLY A 33 3.89 17.64 7.06
CA GLY A 33 2.70 18.44 6.74
C GLY A 33 2.39 18.61 5.25
N ILE A 34 3.16 18.00 4.34
CA ILE A 34 2.92 18.02 2.89
C ILE A 34 2.29 16.71 2.43
N LEU A 35 1.17 16.80 1.71
CA LEU A 35 0.53 15.65 1.05
C LEU A 35 0.95 15.59 -0.42
N ILE A 36 1.41 14.43 -0.86
CA ILE A 36 1.82 14.17 -2.24
C ILE A 36 0.94 13.05 -2.81
N ALA A 37 0.31 13.31 -3.96
CA ALA A 37 -0.35 12.28 -4.75
C ALA A 37 0.63 11.73 -5.80
N ILE A 38 0.70 10.40 -5.91
CA ILE A 38 1.52 9.70 -6.92
C ILE A 38 0.55 9.01 -7.88
N ILE A 39 0.64 9.35 -9.16
CA ILE A 39 -0.12 8.70 -10.23
C ILE A 39 0.89 7.90 -11.06
N ASP A 40 0.98 6.61 -10.76
CA ASP A 40 1.86 5.65 -11.41
C ASP A 40 1.08 4.36 -11.66
N SER A 41 1.73 3.39 -12.28
CA SER A 41 1.25 2.04 -12.52
C SER A 41 0.93 1.27 -11.22
N THR A 42 1.86 1.23 -10.25
CA THR A 42 1.72 0.46 -9.01
C THR A 42 2.63 0.98 -7.90
N ILE A 43 2.42 0.51 -6.67
CA ILE A 43 3.29 0.76 -5.52
C ILE A 43 3.26 -0.44 -4.54
N ASP A 44 4.42 -0.83 -4.01
CA ASP A 44 4.49 -1.76 -2.89
C ASP A 44 4.50 -0.99 -1.56
N VAL A 45 3.32 -0.87 -0.95
CA VAL A 45 3.13 -0.15 0.32
C VAL A 45 3.73 -0.88 1.53
N SER A 46 4.18 -2.13 1.39
CA SER A 46 4.76 -2.91 2.48
C SER A 46 6.24 -2.58 2.75
N LEU A 47 6.86 -1.78 1.86
CA LEU A 47 8.27 -1.43 2.00
C LEU A 47 8.55 -0.66 3.30
N PRO A 48 9.63 -0.98 4.05
CA PRO A 48 9.94 -0.35 5.33
C PRO A 48 10.03 1.19 5.26
N GLY A 49 10.54 1.75 4.16
CA GLY A 49 10.66 3.20 3.95
C GLY A 49 9.33 3.95 3.71
N LEU A 50 8.22 3.21 3.57
CA LEU A 50 6.88 3.75 3.34
C LEU A 50 5.94 3.58 4.54
N GLN A 51 6.45 3.10 5.68
CA GLN A 51 5.60 2.83 6.83
C GLN A 51 5.26 4.10 7.62
N LYS A 52 6.27 4.90 7.96
CA LYS A 52 6.12 6.05 8.86
C LYS A 52 6.83 7.31 8.36
N THR A 53 6.26 8.46 8.71
CA THR A 53 6.90 9.78 8.55
C THR A 53 7.92 10.03 9.67
N THR A 54 8.65 11.15 9.59
CA THR A 54 9.55 11.62 10.65
C THR A 54 8.80 11.95 11.95
N GLU A 55 7.49 12.24 11.87
CA GLU A 55 6.59 12.45 13.01
C GLU A 55 5.92 11.17 13.51
N CYS A 56 6.39 10.00 13.06
CA CYS A 56 5.86 8.67 13.43
C CYS A 56 4.39 8.43 13.03
N LEU A 57 3.86 9.24 12.11
CA LEU A 57 2.53 9.05 11.51
C LEU A 57 2.60 8.08 10.31
N PRO A 58 1.50 7.43 9.91
CA PRO A 58 1.45 6.67 8.66
C PRO A 58 1.87 7.51 7.46
N LYS A 59 2.76 6.98 6.62
CA LYS A 59 3.27 7.73 5.46
C LYS A 59 2.39 7.59 4.21
N ILE A 60 1.75 6.44 4.02
CA ILE A 60 0.71 6.24 3.02
C ILE A 60 -0.64 6.43 3.69
N ILE A 61 -1.42 7.39 3.19
CA ILE A 61 -2.77 7.68 3.71
C ILE A 61 -3.82 6.89 2.92
N ASP A 62 -3.62 6.76 1.61
CA ASP A 62 -4.55 6.05 0.73
C ASP A 62 -3.82 5.49 -0.51
N CYS A 63 -4.42 4.47 -1.13
CA CYS A 63 -3.92 3.84 -2.35
C CYS A 63 -5.11 3.36 -3.19
N PHE A 64 -5.25 3.93 -4.38
CA PHE A 64 -6.33 3.61 -5.30
C PHE A 64 -5.79 2.94 -6.57
N ASP A 65 -6.48 1.90 -7.00
CA ASP A 65 -6.33 1.35 -8.33
C ASP A 65 -7.44 1.92 -9.24
N PHE A 66 -7.05 2.70 -10.24
CA PHE A 66 -7.95 3.32 -11.20
C PHE A 66 -8.15 2.50 -12.49
N SER A 67 -7.44 1.37 -12.62
CA SER A 67 -7.48 0.55 -13.84
C SER A 67 -8.73 -0.31 -13.97
N GLU A 68 -9.50 -0.47 -12.88
CA GLU A 68 -10.56 -1.47 -12.71
C GLU A 68 -10.07 -2.94 -12.74
N ASP A 69 -8.75 -3.19 -12.83
CA ASP A 69 -8.22 -4.54 -12.72
C ASP A 69 -8.51 -5.11 -11.33
N GLY A 70 -9.03 -6.34 -11.28
CA GLY A 70 -9.45 -6.97 -10.03
C GLY A 70 -10.80 -6.48 -9.47
N LYS A 71 -11.56 -5.65 -10.20
CA LYS A 71 -12.94 -5.28 -9.83
C LYS A 71 -13.83 -6.54 -9.76
N VAL A 72 -14.46 -6.77 -8.62
CA VAL A 72 -15.40 -7.89 -8.40
C VAL A 72 -16.80 -7.35 -8.17
N ASP A 73 -17.76 -7.80 -8.96
CA ASP A 73 -19.16 -7.51 -8.72
C ASP A 73 -19.66 -8.30 -7.50
N THR A 74 -20.05 -7.57 -6.45
CA THR A 74 -20.57 -8.11 -5.18
C THR A 74 -22.07 -7.81 -5.01
N SER A 75 -22.77 -7.48 -6.09
CA SER A 75 -24.21 -7.16 -6.06
C SER A 75 -25.12 -8.34 -5.72
N VAL A 76 -24.65 -9.58 -5.90
CA VAL A 76 -25.43 -10.79 -5.62
C VAL A 76 -25.47 -11.08 -4.12
N ILE A 77 -26.65 -11.03 -3.54
CA ILE A 77 -26.92 -11.44 -2.16
C ILE A 77 -27.43 -12.87 -2.14
N LYS A 78 -26.88 -13.72 -1.26
CA LYS A 78 -27.28 -15.11 -1.10
C LYS A 78 -27.26 -15.52 0.37
N GLU A 79 -28.31 -16.21 0.79
CA GLU A 79 -28.37 -16.81 2.12
C GLU A 79 -27.53 -18.11 2.15
N VAL A 80 -26.99 -18.42 3.32
CA VAL A 80 -26.28 -19.68 3.58
C VAL A 80 -27.27 -20.80 3.85
N ASP A 81 -26.95 -21.99 3.38
CA ASP A 81 -27.70 -23.22 3.68
C ASP A 81 -27.55 -23.61 5.16
N ALA A 82 -28.42 -24.50 5.64
CA ALA A 82 -28.47 -24.95 7.03
C ALA A 82 -27.17 -25.61 7.55
N ASP A 83 -26.28 -26.05 6.66
CA ASP A 83 -24.97 -26.61 6.98
C ASP A 83 -23.83 -25.58 6.89
N ASN A 84 -24.16 -24.28 6.90
CA ASN A 84 -23.23 -23.15 6.74
C ASN A 84 -22.43 -23.20 5.44
N SER A 85 -23.13 -23.50 4.35
CA SER A 85 -22.51 -23.57 3.03
C SER A 85 -23.28 -22.78 1.98
N LEU A 86 -22.63 -22.51 0.85
CA LEU A 86 -23.28 -21.93 -0.32
C LEU A 86 -22.57 -22.40 -1.60
N ILE A 87 -23.31 -22.45 -2.71
CA ILE A 87 -22.71 -22.67 -4.04
C ILE A 87 -22.22 -21.33 -4.59
N GLY A 88 -20.90 -21.21 -4.82
CA GLY A 88 -20.29 -20.04 -5.45
C GLY A 88 -20.47 -20.03 -6.97
N LEU A 89 -20.10 -18.92 -7.62
CA LEU A 89 -20.22 -18.75 -9.08
C LEU A 89 -19.44 -19.80 -9.90
N SER A 90 -18.38 -20.38 -9.32
CA SER A 90 -17.63 -21.49 -9.92
C SER A 90 -18.35 -22.85 -9.86
N GLY A 91 -19.53 -22.92 -9.24
CA GLY A 91 -20.24 -24.17 -8.94
C GLY A 91 -19.69 -24.94 -7.73
N ARG A 92 -18.59 -24.48 -7.13
CA ARG A 92 -18.01 -25.09 -5.93
C ARG A 92 -18.83 -24.77 -4.69
N LYS A 93 -18.99 -25.77 -3.82
CA LYS A 93 -19.56 -25.60 -2.48
C LYS A 93 -18.54 -24.92 -1.58
N LEU A 94 -18.86 -23.72 -1.12
CA LEU A 94 -18.07 -22.90 -0.20
C LEU A 94 -18.62 -23.10 1.21
N LYS A 95 -17.74 -23.30 2.19
CA LYS A 95 -18.11 -23.34 3.60
C LYS A 95 -17.91 -21.95 4.18
N VAL A 96 -18.97 -21.37 4.71
CA VAL A 96 -18.92 -20.05 5.36
C VAL A 96 -18.64 -20.29 6.84
N CYS A 97 -17.53 -19.75 7.33
CA CYS A 97 -17.25 -19.73 8.76
C CYS A 97 -17.97 -18.53 9.35
N ILE A 98 -19.10 -18.78 10.02
CA ILE A 98 -19.82 -17.74 10.76
C ILE A 98 -19.16 -17.68 12.16
N PRO A 99 -18.74 -16.50 12.64
CA PRO A 99 -18.19 -16.32 13.99
C PRO A 99 -19.14 -16.77 15.10
#